data_AF-A0A7J5Z2X6-F1
#
_entry.id   AF-A0A7J5Z2X6-F1
#
_cell.length_a   1.000
_cell.length_b   1.000
_cell.length_c   1.000
_cell.angle_alpha   90.00
_cell.angle_beta   90.00
_cell.angle_gamma   90.00
#
_symmetry.space_group_name_H-M   'P 1'
#
loop_
_entity.id
_entity.type
_entity.pdbx_description
1 polymer ?
#
loop_
_entity_poly.entity_id
_entity_poly.type
_entity_poly.pdbx_seq_one_letter_code
_entity_poly.pdbx_strand_id
1 'polypeptide(L)'
;MHEKARTSLTNLYVPPSACLPGTFGLNCNQVCQCSETNQLCHPVSGLCYCAPGFHGPKCDQICGEGRYGPNCGSECQCENAGRCIPSTGACECPAGFIGARCNISESV
;
A
#
# COMPACT_ATOMS: atom_id res chain seq x y z
N MET A 1 14.99 -27.41 51.17
CA MET A 1 15.91 -26.29 50.89
C MET A 1 16.25 -26.38 49.41
N HIS A 2 15.60 -25.57 48.57
CA HIS A 2 15.92 -25.49 47.15
C HIS A 2 16.37 -24.08 46.80
N GLU A 3 17.55 -24.08 46.18
CA GLU A 3 18.42 -23.03 45.67
C GLU A 3 17.74 -21.75 45.14
N LYS A 4 18.26 -20.59 45.58
CA LYS A 4 17.93 -19.25 45.05
C LYS A 4 18.42 -19.15 43.60
N ALA A 5 17.52 -18.87 42.65
CA ALA A 5 17.90 -18.44 41.30
C ALA A 5 17.14 -17.18 40.89
N ARG A 6 17.79 -16.04 41.17
CA ARG A 6 17.91 -14.84 40.33
C ARG A 6 16.60 -14.23 39.78
N THR A 7 16.26 -13.04 40.29
CA THR A 7 15.42 -12.03 39.63
C THR A 7 15.77 -11.94 38.13
N SER A 8 14.91 -12.48 37.27
CA SER A 8 15.13 -12.47 35.83
C SER A 8 14.51 -11.22 35.23
N LEU A 9 15.36 -10.25 34.91
CA LEU A 9 15.08 -9.09 34.04
C LEU A 9 14.83 -9.57 32.60
N THR A 10 13.84 -10.43 32.37
CA THR A 10 13.49 -10.87 31.01
C THR A 10 12.70 -9.78 30.28
N ASN A 11 13.48 -8.81 29.80
CA ASN A 11 13.34 -8.04 28.56
C ASN A 11 12.16 -7.09 28.37
N LEU A 12 12.50 -5.79 28.27
CA LEU A 12 11.76 -4.67 27.68
C LEU A 12 11.47 -4.85 26.17
N TYR A 13 11.32 -6.07 25.69
CA TYR A 13 11.20 -6.40 24.28
C TYR A 13 9.78 -6.11 23.78
N VAL A 14 9.62 -5.05 23.00
CA VAL A 14 8.38 -4.81 22.26
C VAL A 14 8.39 -5.75 21.05
N PRO A 15 7.45 -6.71 20.95
CA PRO A 15 7.37 -7.56 19.79
C PRO A 15 7.13 -6.68 18.56
N PRO A 16 7.81 -6.95 17.44
CA PRO A 16 7.73 -6.10 16.25
C PRO A 16 6.33 -6.12 15.60
N SER A 17 5.34 -6.85 16.10
CA SER A 17 3.92 -6.72 15.72
C SER A 17 3.17 -5.64 16.50
N ALA A 18 3.78 -5.03 17.53
CA ALA A 18 3.18 -4.05 18.44
C ALA A 18 3.70 -2.61 18.22
N CYS A 19 4.45 -2.35 17.15
CA CYS A 19 4.90 -1.00 16.85
C CYS A 19 3.74 -0.09 16.45
N LEU A 20 3.81 1.17 16.90
CA LEU A 20 2.87 2.20 16.46
C LEU A 20 3.04 2.44 14.96
N PRO A 21 1.97 2.82 14.24
CA PRO A 21 2.07 3.25 12.84
C PRO A 21 3.19 4.27 12.65
N GLY A 22 3.98 4.11 11.59
CA GLY A 22 5.14 4.96 11.31
C GLY A 22 6.47 4.48 11.91
N THR A 23 6.48 3.40 12.71
CA THR A 23 7.72 2.82 13.26
C THR A 23 7.81 1.30 13.05
N PHE A 24 9.03 0.78 13.02
CA PHE A 24 9.30 -0.65 12.83
C PHE A 24 10.61 -1.10 13.49
N GLY A 25 10.86 -2.41 13.47
CA GLY A 25 12.08 -3.04 13.92
C GLY A 25 12.08 -3.36 15.41
N LEU A 26 13.24 -3.81 15.90
CA LEU A 26 13.42 -4.18 17.31
C LEU A 26 13.16 -2.98 18.22
N ASN A 27 12.23 -3.11 19.17
CA ASN A 27 11.82 -2.01 20.05
C ASN A 27 11.30 -0.76 19.32
N CYS A 28 10.85 -0.88 18.07
CA CYS A 28 10.25 0.20 17.27
C CYS A 28 11.15 1.44 17.13
N ASN A 29 12.48 1.23 17.06
CA ASN A 29 13.47 2.30 17.01
C ASN A 29 13.77 2.81 15.59
N GLN A 30 13.08 2.31 14.57
CA GLN A 30 13.24 2.73 13.18
C GLN A 30 11.97 3.41 12.70
N VAL A 31 12.11 4.47 11.90
CA VAL A 31 10.99 5.23 11.32
C VAL A 31 10.74 4.74 9.90
N CYS A 32 9.48 4.48 9.55
CA CYS A 32 9.10 4.11 8.19
C CYS A 32 9.52 5.20 7.20
N GLN A 33 10.06 4.82 6.04
CA GLN A 33 10.46 5.76 4.97
C GLN A 33 9.44 5.83 3.82
N CYS A 34 8.17 5.60 4.13
CA CYS A 34 7.09 5.63 3.17
C CYS A 34 6.68 7.08 2.84
N SER A 35 5.95 7.28 1.75
CA SER A 35 5.46 8.59 1.33
C SER A 35 4.53 9.19 2.38
N GLU A 36 4.41 10.51 2.39
CA GLU A 36 3.56 11.21 3.35
C GLU A 36 2.09 10.80 3.24
N THR A 37 1.66 10.42 2.03
CA THR A 37 0.32 9.90 1.75
C THR A 37 0.05 8.55 2.42
N ASN A 38 1.10 7.80 2.78
CA ASN A 38 0.96 6.47 3.37
C ASN A 38 2.13 6.12 4.29
N GLN A 39 1.96 6.35 5.59
CA GLN A 39 2.98 6.06 6.62
C GLN A 39 2.91 4.63 7.18
N LEU A 40 2.01 3.80 6.66
CA LEU A 40 1.84 2.42 7.13
C LEU A 40 2.96 1.53 6.57
N CYS A 41 3.76 0.93 7.45
CA CYS A 41 4.79 -0.03 7.06
C CYS A 41 4.77 -1.30 7.93
N HIS A 42 5.33 -2.38 7.39
CA HIS A 42 5.42 -3.67 8.04
C HIS A 42 6.28 -3.53 9.31
N PRO A 43 5.76 -3.88 10.49
CA PRO A 43 6.36 -3.43 11.74
C PRO A 43 7.63 -4.21 12.12
N VAL A 44 7.94 -5.32 11.42
CA VAL A 44 9.25 -6.00 11.45
C VAL A 44 10.25 -5.44 10.40
N SER A 45 9.87 -5.40 9.12
CA SER A 45 10.80 -5.18 8.01
C SER A 45 10.86 -3.74 7.50
N GLY A 46 9.91 -2.90 7.87
CA GLY A 46 9.81 -1.53 7.39
C GLY A 46 9.23 -1.38 5.98
N LEU A 47 8.79 -2.49 5.35
CA LEU A 47 8.23 -2.47 4.01
C LEU A 47 6.91 -1.67 3.98
N CYS A 48 6.78 -0.73 3.05
CA CYS A 48 5.59 0.10 2.93
C CYS A 48 4.39 -0.63 2.32
N TYR A 49 3.19 -0.36 2.84
CA TYR A 49 1.93 -0.88 2.30
C TYR A 49 1.22 0.14 1.42
N CYS A 50 1.58 0.26 0.14
CA CYS A 50 1.14 1.37 -0.69
C CYS A 50 -0.38 1.52 -0.81
N ALA A 51 -0.85 2.77 -0.67
CA ALA A 51 -2.23 3.13 -0.97
C ALA A 51 -2.56 2.83 -2.44
N PRO A 52 -3.84 2.57 -2.78
CA PRO A 52 -4.24 2.36 -4.17
C PRO A 52 -3.83 3.51 -5.08
N GLY A 53 -3.23 3.18 -6.23
CA GLY A 53 -2.71 4.16 -7.18
C GLY A 53 -1.22 4.49 -7.00
N PHE A 54 -0.57 3.91 -5.99
CA PHE A 54 0.85 4.11 -5.72
C PHE A 54 1.63 2.79 -5.63
N HIS A 55 2.92 2.87 -5.94
CA HIS A 55 3.87 1.76 -5.84
C HIS A 55 5.30 2.25 -5.53
N GLY A 56 6.24 1.31 -5.56
CA GLY A 56 7.65 1.55 -5.26
C GLY A 56 7.95 1.31 -3.78
N PRO A 57 9.24 1.21 -3.42
CA PRO A 57 9.65 0.89 -2.05
C PRO A 57 9.19 1.92 -1.01
N LYS A 58 8.93 3.16 -1.44
CA LYS A 58 8.45 4.26 -0.61
C LYS A 58 7.02 4.68 -0.92
N CYS A 59 6.29 4.01 -1.81
CA CYS A 59 4.92 4.40 -2.19
C CYS A 59 4.79 5.85 -2.69
N ASP A 60 5.82 6.35 -3.36
CA ASP A 60 5.94 7.70 -3.92
C ASP A 60 5.79 7.73 -5.45
N GLN A 61 5.65 6.56 -6.08
CA GLN A 61 5.45 6.42 -7.52
C GLN A 61 3.98 6.19 -7.82
N ILE A 62 3.40 6.97 -8.73
CA ILE A 62 2.02 6.79 -9.20
C ILE A 62 1.98 5.64 -10.21
N CYS A 63 0.89 4.85 -10.23
CA CYS A 63 0.74 3.82 -11.26
C CYS A 63 0.85 4.39 -12.67
N GLY A 64 1.60 3.68 -13.51
CA GLY A 64 1.60 3.92 -14.95
C GLY A 64 0.24 3.62 -15.58
N GLU A 65 0.10 4.01 -16.85
CA GLU A 65 -1.13 3.81 -17.60
C GLU A 65 -1.57 2.33 -17.62
N GLY A 66 -2.88 2.12 -17.53
CA GLY A 66 -3.47 0.78 -17.55
C GLY A 66 -3.28 -0.04 -16.26
N ARG A 67 -2.71 0.52 -15.19
CA ARG A 67 -2.60 -0.17 -13.89
C ARG A 67 -3.24 0.60 -12.75
N TYR A 68 -3.70 -0.15 -11.75
CA TYR A 68 -4.38 0.40 -10.59
C TYR A 68 -4.18 -0.46 -9.33
N GLY A 69 -4.69 0.05 -8.21
CA GLY A 69 -4.71 -0.66 -6.93
C GLY A 69 -3.39 -0.51 -6.15
N PRO A 70 -3.27 -1.18 -5.00
CA PRO A 70 -2.08 -1.11 -4.17
C PRO A 70 -0.89 -1.75 -4.90
N ASN A 71 0.26 -1.06 -4.88
CA ASN A 71 1.46 -1.46 -5.63
C ASN A 71 1.22 -1.61 -7.14
N CYS A 72 0.16 -1.03 -7.69
CA CYS A 72 -0.21 -1.14 -9.11
C CYS A 72 -0.26 -2.59 -9.60
N GLY A 73 -0.72 -3.50 -8.72
CA GLY A 73 -0.75 -4.94 -8.98
C GLY A 73 -1.89 -5.40 -9.89
N SER A 74 -2.84 -4.51 -10.21
CA SER A 74 -4.01 -4.82 -11.04
C SER A 74 -3.97 -4.08 -12.37
N GLU A 75 -4.54 -4.69 -13.40
CA GLU A 75 -4.59 -4.16 -14.77
C GLU A 75 -6.01 -3.71 -15.12
N CYS A 76 -6.12 -2.52 -15.71
CA CYS A 76 -7.39 -1.95 -16.12
C CYS A 76 -7.88 -2.59 -17.41
N GLN A 77 -9.20 -2.66 -17.57
CA GLN A 77 -9.82 -3.25 -18.75
C GLN A 77 -10.54 -2.21 -19.63
N CYS A 78 -10.06 -0.96 -19.59
CA CYS A 78 -10.64 0.13 -20.35
C CYS A 78 -10.41 -0.07 -21.85
N GLU A 79 -11.45 0.12 -22.64
CA GLU A 79 -11.43 0.04 -24.11
C GLU A 79 -11.60 1.44 -24.70
N ASN A 80 -11.46 1.55 -26.03
CA ASN A 80 -11.70 2.79 -26.78
C ASN A 80 -10.96 4.02 -26.22
N ALA A 81 -9.70 3.83 -25.79
CA ALA A 81 -8.88 4.88 -25.16
C ALA A 81 -9.47 5.46 -23.86
N GLY A 82 -10.30 4.69 -23.15
CA GLY A 82 -10.75 5.02 -21.79
C GLY A 82 -9.57 5.19 -20.84
N ARG A 83 -9.57 6.28 -20.08
CA ARG A 83 -8.51 6.57 -19.10
C ARG A 83 -8.77 5.80 -17.82
N CYS A 84 -7.78 5.02 -17.39
CA CYS A 84 -7.90 4.31 -16.13
C CYS A 84 -7.58 5.20 -14.93
N ILE A 85 -8.42 5.13 -13.90
CA ILE A 85 -8.20 5.77 -12.60
C ILE A 85 -7.31 4.86 -11.73
N PRO A 86 -6.06 5.26 -11.40
CA PRO A 86 -5.10 4.42 -10.68
C PRO A 86 -5.55 3.92 -9.31
N SER A 87 -6.39 4.69 -8.61
CA SER A 87 -6.83 4.35 -7.25
C SER A 87 -7.96 3.31 -7.23
N THR A 88 -8.77 3.23 -8.28
CA THR A 88 -10.01 2.42 -8.29
C THR A 88 -10.08 1.41 -9.41
N GLY A 89 -9.34 1.61 -10.50
CA GLY A 89 -9.44 0.82 -11.72
C GLY A 89 -10.64 1.17 -12.61
N ALA A 90 -11.42 2.18 -12.24
CA ALA A 90 -12.55 2.64 -13.04
C ALA A 90 -12.05 3.34 -14.32
N CYS A 91 -12.88 3.29 -15.37
CA CYS A 91 -12.57 3.88 -16.66
C CYS A 91 -13.34 5.20 -16.84
N GLU A 92 -12.60 6.29 -17.08
CA GLU A 92 -13.14 7.55 -17.59
C GLU A 92 -13.27 7.43 -19.11
N CYS A 93 -14.52 7.36 -19.60
CA CYS A 93 -14.76 7.14 -21.02
C CYS A 93 -14.66 8.44 -21.83
N PRO A 94 -14.04 8.40 -23.01
CA PRO A 94 -14.08 9.52 -23.94
C PRO A 94 -15.50 9.73 -24.48
N ALA A 95 -15.73 10.89 -25.09
CA ALA A 95 -17.02 11.23 -25.68
C ALA A 95 -17.47 10.16 -26.70
N GLY A 96 -18.75 9.78 -26.65
CA GLY A 96 -19.33 8.74 -27.50
C GLY A 96 -19.15 7.31 -26.98
N PHE A 97 -18.56 7.11 -25.80
CA PHE A 97 -18.42 5.80 -25.17
C PHE A 97 -18.95 5.76 -23.74
N ILE A 98 -19.60 4.67 -23.37
CA ILE A 98 -20.15 4.43 -22.04
C ILE A 98 -19.90 2.98 -21.56
N GLY A 99 -20.34 2.70 -20.34
CA GLY A 99 -20.18 1.41 -19.68
C GLY A 99 -18.91 1.33 -18.83
N ALA A 100 -18.83 0.33 -17.94
CA ALA A 100 -17.74 0.21 -16.97
C ALA A 100 -16.34 0.09 -17.61
N ARG A 101 -16.27 -0.39 -18.85
CA ARG A 101 -15.06 -0.56 -19.64
C ARG A 101 -14.99 0.35 -20.87
N CYS A 102 -15.93 1.27 -21.04
CA CYS A 102 -16.03 2.12 -22.24
C CYS A 102 -16.21 1.33 -23.55
N ASN A 103 -16.81 0.14 -23.48
CA ASN A 103 -16.96 -0.77 -24.61
C ASN A 103 -18.28 -0.57 -25.39
N ILE A 104 -19.15 0.33 -24.93
CA ILE A 104 -20.43 0.63 -25.58
C ILE A 104 -20.29 1.96 -26.31
N SER A 105 -20.43 1.95 -27.63
CA SER A 105 -20.52 3.17 -28.44
C SER A 105 -21.92 3.75 -28.36
N GLU A 106 -22.05 4.97 -27.84
CA GLU A 106 -23.29 5.73 -27.90
C GLU A 106 -23.22 6.63 -29.12
N SER A 107 -23.99 6.28 -30.15
CA SER A 107 -24.17 7.12 -31.33
C SER A 107 -24.92 8.39 -30.91
N VAL A 108 -24.20 9.50 -30.77
CA VAL A 108 -24.81 10.83 -30.66
C VAL A 108 -25.34 11.27 -32.02
#